data_AF-K5WHK2-F1
#
_entry.id   AF-K5WHK2-F1
#
_cell.length_a   1.000
_cell.length_b   1.000
_cell.length_c   1.000
_cell.angle_alpha   90.00
_cell.angle_beta   90.00
_cell.angle_gamma   90.00
#
_symmetry.space_group_name_H-M   'P 1'
#
loop_
_entity.id
_entity.type
_entity.pdbx_description
1 polymer ?
#
loop_
_entity_poly.entity_id
_entity_poly.type
_entity_poly.pdbx_seq_one_letter_code
_entity_poly.pdbx_strand_id
1 'polypeptide(L)'
;MAENQDNAAFLNGSAMKPNAFNGTKSKNRLPEQFDRVLMILSYMKGGHAGKYVTTFMKKYDTDEETVVQNTKTLWEDLDRHFLIDEQAKAYDRLQAMQMGMLSAQEFFSKFKLCAFQANVHDFEAHFQELKLLLEKALRTDIIWLLYNSSEELPTTYALYKLRVARIDLNQQQYRRQNPQSQ
;
A
#
# COMPACT_ATOMS: atom_id res chain seq x y z
N MET A 1 -84.20 -16.66 -53.70
CA MET A 1 -83.15 -16.08 -54.57
C MET A 1 -81.85 -16.24 -53.80
N ALA A 2 -81.18 -17.39 -53.96
CA ALA A 2 -80.13 -17.69 -54.95
C ALA A 2 -78.77 -17.16 -54.43
N GLU A 3 -77.88 -18.08 -53.99
CA GLU A 3 -76.64 -18.49 -54.69
C GLU A 3 -75.49 -17.48 -54.49
N ASN A 4 -74.21 -17.78 -54.33
CA ASN A 4 -73.45 -19.03 -54.38
C ASN A 4 -72.08 -18.81 -53.70
N GLN A 5 -71.36 -19.92 -53.57
CA GLN A 5 -70.04 -20.17 -53.02
C GLN A 5 -68.83 -19.40 -53.60
N ASP A 6 -67.82 -19.30 -52.74
CA ASP A 6 -66.38 -19.59 -52.92
C ASP A 6 -65.41 -18.78 -53.82
N ASN A 7 -64.20 -18.67 -53.22
CA ASN A 7 -62.84 -18.67 -53.79
C ASN A 7 -62.09 -17.34 -54.08
N ALA A 8 -61.14 -17.09 -53.17
CA ALA A 8 -59.69 -16.96 -53.39
C ALA A 8 -59.07 -15.72 -54.08
N ALA A 9 -57.98 -15.27 -53.42
CA ALA A 9 -56.72 -14.73 -53.95
C ALA A 9 -56.52 -13.19 -54.07
N PHE A 10 -55.72 -12.67 -53.12
CA PHE A 10 -54.42 -12.00 -53.35
C PHE A 10 -54.35 -10.73 -54.23
N LEU A 11 -54.17 -9.54 -53.61
CA LEU A 11 -52.89 -8.82 -53.41
C LEU A 11 -53.05 -7.29 -53.24
N ASN A 12 -52.46 -6.82 -52.13
CA ASN A 12 -51.68 -5.60 -51.93
C ASN A 12 -52.27 -4.19 -52.21
N GLY A 13 -52.33 -3.40 -51.14
CA GLY A 13 -52.46 -1.94 -51.21
C GLY A 13 -52.41 -1.25 -49.83
N SER A 14 -51.24 -1.25 -49.20
CA SER A 14 -50.76 -0.35 -48.12
C SER A 14 -51.76 0.20 -47.09
N ALA A 15 -51.87 -0.50 -45.95
CA ALA A 15 -52.22 0.12 -44.67
C ALA A 15 -50.94 0.51 -43.92
N MET A 16 -50.80 1.81 -43.66
CA MET A 16 -49.74 2.48 -42.93
C MET A 16 -49.60 1.89 -41.52
N LYS A 17 -48.51 1.16 -41.25
CA LYS A 17 -48.11 0.71 -39.90
C LYS A 17 -46.99 1.62 -39.37
N PRO A 18 -47.07 2.09 -38.11
CA PRO A 18 -45.96 2.80 -37.49
C PRO A 18 -44.76 1.86 -37.35
N ASN A 19 -43.61 2.32 -37.85
CA ASN A 19 -42.37 1.57 -37.95
C ASN A 19 -42.01 0.91 -36.62
N ALA A 20 -41.85 -0.41 -36.67
CA ALA A 20 -41.25 -1.21 -35.63
C ALA A 20 -39.82 -0.71 -35.36
N PHE A 21 -39.56 -0.26 -34.14
CA PHE A 21 -38.22 -0.14 -33.61
C PHE A 21 -37.64 -1.55 -33.55
N ASN A 22 -36.82 -1.89 -34.55
CA ASN A 22 -36.16 -3.18 -34.67
C ASN A 22 -35.12 -3.32 -33.55
N GLY A 23 -35.57 -3.79 -32.39
CA GLY A 23 -34.75 -4.22 -31.27
C GLY A 23 -34.05 -5.54 -31.58
N THR A 24 -33.10 -5.53 -32.50
CA THR A 24 -32.12 -6.60 -32.68
C THR A 24 -30.71 -6.00 -32.68
N LYS A 25 -30.37 -5.31 -31.58
CA LYS A 25 -29.00 -5.27 -31.10
C LYS A 25 -28.91 -6.27 -29.96
N SER A 26 -28.11 -7.32 -30.17
CA SER A 26 -27.82 -8.32 -29.16
C SER A 26 -27.49 -7.62 -27.86
N LYS A 27 -28.24 -7.97 -26.82
CA LYS A 27 -27.88 -7.71 -25.44
C LYS A 27 -26.65 -8.58 -25.16
N ASN A 28 -25.49 -8.15 -25.65
CA ASN A 28 -24.21 -8.70 -25.23
C ASN A 28 -24.18 -8.42 -23.73
N ARG A 29 -24.58 -9.42 -22.93
CA ARG A 29 -24.33 -9.41 -21.50
C ARG A 29 -22.84 -9.08 -21.39
N LEU A 30 -22.52 -7.96 -20.73
CA LEU A 30 -21.17 -7.77 -20.22
C LEU A 30 -20.80 -9.10 -19.54
N PRO A 31 -19.60 -9.66 -19.78
CA PRO A 31 -19.25 -10.96 -19.22
C PRO A 31 -19.54 -10.92 -17.72
N GLU A 32 -20.20 -11.95 -17.18
CA GLU A 32 -20.70 -11.99 -15.79
C GLU A 32 -19.66 -11.54 -14.75
N GLN A 33 -18.38 -11.67 -15.10
CA GLN A 33 -17.23 -11.25 -14.31
C GLN A 33 -17.03 -9.72 -14.25
N PHE A 34 -17.33 -8.98 -15.31
CA PHE A 34 -17.23 -7.53 -15.34
C PHE A 34 -18.38 -6.86 -14.57
N ASP A 35 -19.59 -7.40 -14.66
CA ASP A 35 -20.72 -6.95 -13.83
C ASP A 35 -20.40 -7.08 -12.33
N ARG A 36 -19.70 -8.16 -11.94
CA ARG A 36 -19.20 -8.33 -10.56
C ARG A 36 -18.15 -7.30 -10.18
N VAL A 37 -17.25 -6.91 -11.10
CA VAL A 37 -16.28 -5.83 -10.89
C VAL A 37 -16.99 -4.49 -10.66
N LEU A 38 -17.94 -4.14 -11.53
CA LEU A 38 -18.74 -2.92 -11.37
C LEU A 38 -19.52 -2.91 -10.05
N MET A 39 -20.08 -4.06 -9.66
CA MET A 39 -20.75 -4.23 -8.37
C MET A 39 -19.79 -3.94 -7.22
N ILE A 40 -18.59 -4.51 -7.20
CA ILE A 40 -17.60 -4.28 -6.13
C ILE A 40 -17.20 -2.80 -6.07
N LEU A 41 -16.90 -2.18 -7.21
CA LEU A 41 -16.53 -0.77 -7.30
C LEU A 41 -17.65 0.16 -6.80
N SER A 42 -18.93 -0.22 -6.97
CA SER A 42 -20.06 0.57 -6.49
C SER A 42 -20.12 0.74 -4.97
N TYR A 43 -19.51 -0.17 -4.21
CA TYR A 43 -19.41 -0.11 -2.76
C TYR A 43 -18.23 0.76 -2.28
N MET A 44 -17.26 1.05 -3.13
CA MET A 44 -16.08 1.86 -2.79
C MET A 44 -16.42 3.35 -2.84
N LYS A 45 -17.03 3.86 -1.77
CA LYS A 45 -17.49 5.26 -1.67
C LYS A 45 -16.58 6.09 -0.75
N GLY A 46 -16.31 7.32 -1.19
CA GLY A 46 -15.60 8.33 -0.40
C GLY A 46 -14.08 8.09 -0.25
N GLY A 47 -13.39 9.08 0.32
CA GLY A 47 -11.95 9.00 0.60
C GLY A 47 -11.08 8.66 -0.62
N HIS A 48 -10.03 7.88 -0.40
CA HIS A 48 -9.11 7.46 -1.46
C HIS A 48 -9.73 6.40 -2.39
N ALA A 49 -10.58 5.52 -1.83
CA ALA A 49 -11.32 4.50 -2.56
C ALA A 49 -12.25 5.10 -3.65
N GLY A 50 -13.00 6.15 -3.31
CA GLY A 50 -13.85 6.85 -4.28
C GLY A 50 -13.05 7.52 -5.40
N LYS A 51 -11.88 8.10 -5.09
CA LYS A 51 -10.98 8.68 -6.11
C LYS A 51 -10.44 7.61 -7.05
N TYR A 52 -10.08 6.44 -6.52
CA TYR A 52 -9.68 5.29 -7.32
C TYR A 52 -10.79 4.88 -8.29
N VAL A 53 -12.03 4.71 -7.82
CA VAL A 53 -13.18 4.38 -8.69
C VAL A 53 -13.37 5.43 -9.79
N THR A 54 -13.30 6.72 -9.48
CA THR A 54 -13.44 7.76 -10.52
C THR A 54 -12.33 7.72 -11.57
N THR A 55 -11.12 7.32 -11.18
CA THR A 55 -9.97 7.18 -12.09
C THR A 55 -10.13 5.91 -12.94
N PHE A 56 -10.62 4.84 -12.34
CA PHE A 56 -10.95 3.59 -13.00
C PHE A 56 -12.01 3.80 -14.10
N MET A 57 -13.12 4.47 -13.78
CA MET A 57 -14.19 4.74 -14.75
C MET A 57 -13.71 5.61 -15.91
N LYS A 58 -12.86 6.62 -15.65
CA LYS A 58 -12.25 7.42 -16.73
C LYS A 58 -11.37 6.60 -17.67
N LYS A 59 -10.62 5.64 -17.16
CA LYS A 59 -9.81 4.73 -17.98
C LYS A 59 -10.70 3.82 -18.82
N TYR A 60 -11.77 3.30 -18.22
CA TYR A 60 -12.78 2.50 -18.93
C TYR A 60 -13.42 3.25 -20.09
N ASP A 61 -13.79 4.51 -19.89
CA ASP A 61 -14.37 5.35 -20.95
C ASP A 61 -13.38 5.66 -22.10
N THR A 62 -12.07 5.54 -21.86
CA THR A 62 -11.02 5.92 -22.82
C THR A 62 -10.44 4.72 -23.57
N ASP A 63 -10.34 3.55 -22.92
CA ASP A 63 -9.70 2.35 -23.47
C ASP A 63 -10.24 1.08 -22.78
N GLU A 64 -11.26 0.46 -23.37
CA GLU A 64 -11.94 -0.73 -22.83
C GLU A 64 -11.02 -1.97 -22.71
N GLU A 65 -9.94 -2.03 -23.51
CA GLU A 65 -9.11 -3.23 -23.62
C GLU A 65 -8.05 -3.32 -22.50
N THR A 66 -7.67 -2.18 -21.90
CA THR A 66 -6.69 -2.11 -20.81
C THR A 66 -7.29 -2.14 -19.40
N VAL A 67 -8.63 -2.17 -19.29
CA VAL A 67 -9.32 -2.13 -18.00
C VAL A 67 -9.49 -3.52 -17.40
N VAL A 68 -9.37 -3.61 -16.08
CA VAL A 68 -9.61 -4.82 -15.28
C VAL A 68 -10.99 -5.42 -15.58
N GLN A 69 -11.02 -6.56 -16.27
CA GLN A 69 -12.27 -7.19 -16.74
C GLN A 69 -12.83 -8.27 -15.80
N ASN A 70 -12.08 -8.69 -14.79
CA ASN A 70 -12.50 -9.75 -13.88
C ASN A 70 -12.11 -9.48 -12.43
N THR A 71 -12.72 -10.23 -11.52
CA THR A 71 -12.57 -10.02 -10.08
C THR A 71 -11.16 -10.36 -9.59
N LYS A 72 -10.43 -11.27 -10.23
CA LYS A 72 -9.07 -11.63 -9.83
C LYS A 72 -8.10 -10.46 -10.08
N THR A 73 -8.13 -9.90 -11.29
CA THR A 73 -7.30 -8.75 -11.63
C THR A 73 -7.69 -7.51 -10.84
N LEU A 74 -8.97 -7.39 -10.44
CA LEU A 74 -9.43 -6.33 -9.55
C LEU A 74 -8.77 -6.46 -8.17
N TRP A 75 -8.78 -7.66 -7.57
CA TRP A 75 -8.13 -7.87 -6.27
C TRP A 75 -6.63 -7.60 -6.34
N GLU A 76 -5.93 -8.04 -7.39
CA GLU A 76 -4.51 -7.75 -7.58
C GLU A 76 -4.23 -6.24 -7.70
N ASP A 77 -5.09 -5.50 -8.40
CA ASP A 77 -4.96 -4.04 -8.56
C ASP A 77 -5.30 -3.30 -7.26
N LEU A 78 -6.34 -3.75 -6.55
CA LEU A 78 -6.69 -3.24 -5.22
C LEU A 78 -5.58 -3.52 -4.22
N ASP A 79 -4.94 -4.68 -4.26
CA ASP A 79 -3.80 -4.98 -3.40
C ASP A 79 -2.64 -4.02 -3.71
N ARG A 80 -2.31 -3.75 -4.98
CA ARG A 80 -1.28 -2.75 -5.30
C ARG A 80 -1.61 -1.35 -4.80
N HIS A 81 -2.89 -0.96 -4.82
CA HIS A 81 -3.32 0.40 -4.49
C HIS A 81 -3.67 0.61 -3.02
N PHE A 82 -4.08 -0.43 -2.30
CA PHE A 82 -4.60 -0.36 -0.95
C PHE A 82 -3.94 -1.33 0.03
N LEU A 83 -3.23 -2.36 -0.44
CA LEU A 83 -2.45 -3.19 0.47
C LEU A 83 -1.32 -2.33 1.02
N ILE A 84 -1.46 -2.02 2.29
CA ILE A 84 -0.35 -1.48 3.06
C ILE A 84 0.60 -2.64 3.25
N ASP A 85 1.73 -2.60 2.56
CA ASP A 85 2.87 -3.42 2.94
C ASP A 85 3.36 -2.92 4.31
N GLU A 86 2.76 -3.47 5.37
CA GLU A 86 3.08 -3.15 6.75
C GLU A 86 4.55 -3.42 7.04
N GLN A 87 5.17 -4.37 6.34
CA GLN A 87 6.59 -4.65 6.45
C GLN A 87 7.41 -3.52 5.83
N ALA A 88 7.07 -3.05 4.62
CA ALA A 88 7.70 -1.90 4.00
C ALA A 88 7.51 -0.63 4.84
N LYS A 89 6.32 -0.38 5.37
CA LYS A 89 6.08 0.76 6.28
C LYS A 89 6.85 0.63 7.59
N ALA A 90 6.97 -0.57 8.14
CA ALA A 90 7.78 -0.81 9.33
C ALA A 90 9.26 -0.53 9.04
N TYR A 91 9.73 -0.89 7.84
CA TYR A 91 11.08 -0.58 7.39
C TYR A 91 11.29 0.92 7.17
N ASP A 92 10.33 1.63 6.56
CA ASP A 92 10.36 3.09 6.44
C ASP A 92 10.42 3.77 7.82
N ARG A 93 9.62 3.28 8.78
CA ARG A 93 9.66 3.75 10.17
C ARG A 93 11.02 3.48 10.80
N LEU A 94 11.62 2.31 10.57
CA LEU A 94 12.94 1.94 11.06
C LEU A 94 14.03 2.88 10.51
N GLN A 95 13.97 3.21 9.21
CA GLN A 95 14.91 4.14 8.58
C GLN A 95 14.75 5.57 9.08
N ALA A 96 13.52 6.00 9.33
CA ALA A 96 13.20 7.33 9.83
C ALA A 96 13.45 7.51 11.34
N MET A 97 13.82 6.45 12.06
CA MET A 97 14.07 6.54 13.50
C MET A 97 15.21 7.50 13.81
N GLN A 98 15.02 8.28 14.87
CA GLN A 98 16.02 9.17 15.42
C GLN A 98 16.03 9.00 16.94
N MET A 99 17.22 8.95 17.53
CA MET A 99 17.40 8.83 18.97
C MET A 99 16.90 10.10 19.69
N GLY A 100 17.21 11.28 19.15
CA GLY A 100 16.75 12.56 19.71
C GLY A 100 17.08 12.68 21.20
N MET A 101 16.05 12.93 22.02
CA MET A 101 16.18 13.04 23.48
C MET A 101 16.00 11.71 24.23
N LEU A 102 15.74 10.60 23.52
CA LEU A 102 15.55 9.29 24.16
C LEU A 102 16.86 8.80 24.78
N SER A 103 16.73 8.05 25.88
CA SER A 103 17.86 7.25 26.37
C SER A 103 18.21 6.13 25.39
N ALA A 104 19.46 5.67 25.42
CA ALA A 104 19.89 4.57 24.57
C ALA A 104 19.02 3.31 24.77
N GLN A 105 18.62 3.01 26.01
CA GLN A 105 17.77 1.85 26.31
C GLN A 105 16.39 1.96 25.66
N GLU A 106 15.73 3.11 25.78
CA GLU A 106 14.42 3.35 25.15
C GLU A 106 14.53 3.31 23.63
N PHE A 107 15.56 3.96 23.09
CA PHE A 107 15.83 3.97 21.65
C PHE A 107 15.98 2.54 21.10
N PHE A 108 16.86 1.72 21.69
CA PHE A 108 17.06 0.34 21.23
C PHE A 108 15.82 -0.54 21.43
N SER A 109 14.98 -0.27 22.43
CA SER A 109 13.73 -1.01 22.62
C SER A 109 12.74 -0.72 21.49
N LYS A 110 12.60 0.56 21.12
CA LYS A 110 11.78 0.98 19.97
C LYS A 110 12.36 0.47 18.65
N PHE A 111 13.68 0.56 18.49
CA PHE A 111 14.36 0.11 17.28
C PHE A 111 14.16 -1.38 17.05
N LYS A 112 14.28 -2.20 18.10
CA LYS A 112 14.00 -3.64 18.02
C LYS A 112 12.55 -3.94 17.64
N LEU A 113 11.60 -3.19 18.18
CA LEU A 113 10.19 -3.36 17.82
C LEU A 113 9.95 -3.04 16.33
N CYS A 114 10.50 -1.94 15.82
CA CYS A 114 10.38 -1.59 14.41
C CYS A 114 11.08 -2.61 13.50
N ALA A 115 12.27 -3.07 13.87
CA ALA A 115 12.99 -4.12 13.15
C ALA A 115 12.21 -5.43 13.10
N PHE A 116 11.59 -5.83 14.22
CA PHE A 116 10.74 -7.02 14.27
C PHE A 116 9.50 -6.88 13.37
N GLN A 117 8.86 -5.71 13.35
CA GLN A 117 7.73 -5.42 12.46
C GLN A 117 8.15 -5.40 10.97
N ALA A 118 9.41 -5.09 10.68
CA ALA A 118 10.00 -5.15 9.35
C ALA A 118 10.52 -6.57 8.99
N ASN A 119 10.21 -7.59 9.80
CA ASN A 119 10.64 -8.98 9.64
C ASN A 119 12.17 -9.19 9.80
N VAL A 120 12.85 -8.32 10.53
CA VAL A 120 14.26 -8.47 10.90
C VAL A 120 14.33 -9.04 12.32
N HIS A 121 14.61 -10.33 12.42
CA HIS A 121 14.63 -11.06 13.69
C HIS A 121 16.05 -11.40 14.17
N ASP A 122 16.98 -11.67 13.25
CA ASP A 122 18.36 -11.99 13.58
C ASP A 122 19.25 -10.75 13.53
N PHE A 123 19.35 -10.06 14.67
CA PHE A 123 20.12 -8.83 14.79
C PHE A 123 21.63 -9.02 14.60
N GLU A 124 22.15 -10.22 14.85
CA GLU A 124 23.58 -10.50 14.70
C GLU A 124 23.91 -10.78 13.24
N ALA A 125 23.11 -11.59 12.55
CA ALA A 125 23.27 -11.83 11.12
C ALA A 125 23.13 -10.54 10.29
N HIS A 126 22.20 -9.66 10.67
CA HIS A 126 21.95 -8.39 9.99
C HIS A 126 22.73 -7.20 10.56
N PHE A 127 23.76 -7.43 11.39
CA PHE A 127 24.40 -6.35 12.14
C PHE A 127 24.96 -5.25 11.24
N GLN A 128 25.59 -5.57 10.09
CA GLN A 128 26.17 -4.55 9.22
C GLN A 128 25.10 -3.62 8.62
N GLU A 129 23.96 -4.18 8.20
CA GLU A 129 22.83 -3.40 7.68
C GLU A 129 22.20 -2.54 8.78
N LEU A 130 21.98 -3.14 9.96
CA LEU A 130 21.42 -2.44 11.11
C LEU A 130 22.37 -1.36 11.63
N LYS A 131 23.69 -1.58 11.56
CA LYS A 131 24.71 -0.61 11.96
C LYS A 131 24.59 0.68 11.15
N LEU A 132 24.39 0.60 9.84
CA LEU A 132 24.18 1.78 8.98
C LEU A 132 22.93 2.56 9.38
N LEU A 133 21.85 1.87 9.75
CA LEU A 133 20.61 2.51 10.23
C LEU A 133 20.80 3.14 11.60
N LEU A 134 21.49 2.44 12.51
CA LEU A 134 21.81 2.94 13.84
C LEU A 134 22.69 4.18 13.79
N GLU A 135 23.71 4.21 12.93
CA GLU A 135 24.60 5.37 12.79
C GLU A 135 23.89 6.59 12.20
N LYS A 136 22.83 6.41 11.41
CA LYS A 136 21.99 7.52 10.95
C LYS A 136 21.02 8.01 12.03
N ALA A 137 20.62 7.12 12.94
CA ALA A 137 19.61 7.37 13.95
C ALA A 137 20.18 7.88 15.29
N LEU A 138 21.40 7.47 15.64
CA LEU A 138 22.06 7.83 16.88
C LEU A 138 22.50 9.30 16.87
N ARG A 139 22.63 9.89 18.07
CA ARG A 139 23.16 11.24 18.19
C ARG A 139 24.63 11.29 17.76
N THR A 140 25.00 12.39 17.10
CA THR A 140 26.33 12.60 16.53
C THR A 140 27.45 12.55 17.58
N ASP A 141 27.18 13.02 18.79
CA ASP A 141 28.13 12.99 19.91
C ASP A 141 28.46 11.55 20.36
N ILE A 142 27.47 10.66 20.39
CA ILE A 142 27.65 9.24 20.70
C ILE A 142 28.47 8.57 19.60
N ILE A 143 28.16 8.82 18.33
CA ILE A 143 28.89 8.26 17.18
C ILE A 143 30.35 8.72 17.23
N TRP A 144 30.58 10.02 17.48
CA TRP A 144 31.92 10.56 17.60
C TRP A 144 32.72 9.87 18.71
N LEU A 145 32.13 9.66 19.90
CA LEU A 145 32.78 8.95 20.99
C LEU A 145 33.00 7.46 20.70
N LEU A 146 32.10 6.83 19.96
CA LEU A 146 32.21 5.44 19.59
C LEU A 146 33.43 5.18 18.69
N TYR A 147 33.69 6.08 17.75
CA TYR A 147 34.78 5.95 16.77
C TYR A 147 36.12 6.54 17.23
N ASN A 148 36.11 7.55 18.10
CA ASN A 148 37.33 8.20 18.59
C ASN A 148 37.82 7.67 19.94
N SER A 149 37.19 6.63 20.48
CA SER A 149 37.72 5.94 21.67
C SER A 149 38.80 4.95 21.26
N SER A 150 39.79 4.77 22.13
CA SER A 150 40.91 3.84 21.92
C SER A 150 40.52 2.36 22.03
N GLU A 151 39.26 2.04 22.35
CA GLU A 151 38.78 0.66 22.42
C GLU A 151 38.36 0.15 21.03
N GLU A 152 38.64 -1.11 20.71
CA GLU A 152 38.30 -1.76 19.43
C GLU A 152 36.82 -1.61 19.07
N LEU A 153 36.50 -1.37 17.79
CA LEU A 153 35.13 -1.15 17.35
C LEU A 153 34.25 -2.40 17.57
N PRO A 154 33.01 -2.23 18.07
CA PRO A 154 32.11 -3.37 18.26
C PRO A 154 31.84 -4.11 16.94
N THR A 155 32.08 -5.42 16.95
CA THR A 155 31.88 -6.31 15.79
C THR A 155 30.53 -7.03 15.80
N THR A 156 29.83 -7.01 16.93
CA THR A 156 28.51 -7.63 17.12
C THR A 156 27.48 -6.61 17.58
N TYR A 157 26.20 -6.89 17.31
CA TYR A 157 25.09 -6.03 17.71
C TYR A 157 25.02 -5.90 19.24
N ALA A 158 25.21 -7.00 19.97
CA ALA A 158 25.21 -6.98 21.43
C ALA A 158 26.28 -6.04 22.02
N LEU A 159 27.52 -6.11 21.51
CA LEU A 159 28.61 -5.23 21.96
C LEU A 159 28.34 -3.77 21.58
N TYR A 160 27.81 -3.54 20.37
CA TYR A 160 27.47 -2.20 19.89
C TYR A 160 26.41 -1.55 20.80
N LYS A 161 25.33 -2.26 21.09
CA LYS A 161 24.27 -1.81 21.99
C LYS A 161 24.82 -1.46 23.38
N LEU A 162 25.65 -2.34 23.94
CA LEU A 162 26.22 -2.14 25.28
C LEU A 162 27.10 -0.89 25.34
N ARG A 163 27.94 -0.69 24.33
CA ARG A 163 28.83 0.47 24.28
C ARG A 163 28.08 1.79 24.10
N VAL A 164 27.09 1.83 23.22
CA VAL A 164 26.22 3.00 23.05
C VAL A 164 25.49 3.33 24.35
N ALA A 165 24.96 2.33 25.06
CA ALA A 165 24.30 2.53 26.35
C ALA A 165 25.25 3.10 27.42
N ARG A 166 26.50 2.61 27.46
CA ARG A 166 27.53 3.11 28.37
C ARG A 166 27.87 4.58 28.07
N ILE A 167 28.05 4.93 26.80
CA ILE A 167 28.35 6.31 26.39
C ILE A 167 27.20 7.25 26.78
N ASP A 168 25.96 6.89 26.44
CA ASP A 168 24.80 7.72 26.77
C ASP A 168 24.65 7.94 28.28
N LEU A 169 24.83 6.88 29.08
CA LEU A 169 24.79 6.98 30.53
C LEU A 169 25.86 7.94 31.09
N ASN A 170 27.11 7.82 30.61
CA ASN A 170 28.19 8.71 31.02
C ASN A 170 27.89 10.18 30.68
N GLN A 171 27.36 10.44 29.48
CA GLN A 171 26.97 11.80 29.09
C GLN A 171 25.82 12.35 29.92
N GLN A 172 24.84 11.53 30.26
CA GLN A 172 23.75 11.93 31.15
C GLN A 172 24.27 12.28 32.56
N GLN A 173 25.18 11.48 33.09
CA GLN A 173 25.82 11.75 34.39
C GLN A 173 26.63 13.06 34.36
N TYR A 174 27.42 13.28 33.31
CA TYR A 174 28.19 14.51 33.14
C TYR A 174 27.28 15.75 33.09
N ARG A 175 26.18 15.70 32.33
CA ARG A 175 25.19 16.79 32.26
C ARG A 175 24.52 17.08 33.60
N ARG A 176 24.27 16.05 34.41
CA ARG A 176 23.72 16.22 35.78
C ARG A 176 24.73 16.87 36.73
N GLN A 177 26.01 16.60 36.56
CA GLN A 177 27.08 17.17 37.38
C GLN A 177 27.45 18.60 36.96
N ASN A 178 27.31 18.92 35.66
CA ASN A 178 27.63 20.25 35.10
C ASN A 178 26.41 20.86 34.37
N PRO A 179 25.42 21.40 35.11
CA PRO A 179 24.20 21.96 34.52
C PRO A 179 24.40 23.27 33.75
N GLN A 180 25.57 23.93 33.83
CA GLN A 180 25.86 25.20 33.15
C GLN A 180 26.41 25.05 31.72
N SER A 181 26.48 23.83 31.17
CA SER A 181 27.08 23.57 29.85
C SER A 181 26.06 23.52 28.69
N GLN A 182 24.85 24.05 28.89
CA GLN A 182 23.81 24.14 27.86
C GLN A 182 23.67 25.56 27.29
#